data_AF-A0A9X5MMK7-F1
#
_entry.id   AF-A0A9X5MMK7-F1
#
_cell.length_a   1.000
_cell.length_b   1.000
_cell.length_c   1.000
_cell.angle_alpha   90.00
_cell.angle_beta   90.00
_cell.angle_gamma   90.00
#
_symmetry.space_group_name_H-M   'P 1'
#
loop_
_entity.id
_entity.type
_entity.pdbx_description
1 polymer ?
#
loop_
_entity_poly.entity_id
_entity_poly.type
_entity_poly.pdbx_seq_one_letter_code
_entity_poly.pdbx_strand_id
1 'polypeptide(L)' 'MSIQRDRGWRQCVNRKNKHQEMGCSRVMFKPEKKWSNLYTRSLKMTRAAQLGIEYPRISRSQRRLNALSDSE' A
#
# COMPACT_ATOMS: atom_id res chain seq x y z
N MET A 1 24.02 -13.79 14.68
CA MET A 1 24.07 -12.31 14.64
C MET A 1 22.71 -11.78 14.20
N SER A 2 21.87 -11.34 15.13
CA SER A 2 20.57 -10.74 14.79
C SER A 2 20.79 -9.32 14.26
N ILE A 3 20.44 -9.09 12.99
CA ILE A 3 20.49 -7.72 12.43
C ILE A 3 19.32 -6.96 13.05
N GLN A 4 19.59 -6.16 14.08
CA GLN A 4 18.59 -5.27 14.65
C GLN A 4 18.19 -4.24 13.59
N ARG A 5 16.95 -4.34 13.09
CA ARG A 5 16.35 -3.40 12.14
C ARG A 5 15.91 -2.11 12.83
N ASP A 6 16.86 -1.45 13.46
CA ASP A 6 16.65 -0.22 14.21
C ASP A 6 16.39 0.99 13.29
N ARG A 7 16.29 2.19 13.87
CA ARG A 7 16.09 3.43 13.10
C ARG A 7 17.28 3.75 12.19
N GLY A 8 18.50 3.50 12.68
CA GLY A 8 19.74 3.72 11.92
C GLY A 8 19.82 2.84 10.68
N TRP A 9 19.52 1.55 10.82
CA TRP A 9 19.42 0.60 9.72
C TRP A 9 18.40 1.05 8.67
N ARG A 10 17.21 1.48 9.10
CA ARG A 10 16.15 1.99 8.20
C ARG A 10 16.60 3.22 7.42
N GLN A 11 17.23 4.19 8.08
CA GLN A 11 17.76 5.38 7.40
C GLN A 11 18.86 5.02 6.40
N CYS A 12 19.76 4.10 6.75
CA CYS A 12 20.85 3.66 5.89
C CYS A 12 20.33 2.91 4.65
N VAL A 13 19.33 2.03 4.83
CA VAL A 13 18.65 1.32 3.73
C VAL A 13 17.89 2.31 2.83
N ASN A 14 17.12 3.23 3.42
CA ASN A 14 16.41 4.25 2.65
C ASN A 14 17.37 5.11 1.83
N ARG A 15 18.50 5.53 2.41
CA ARG A 15 19.54 6.29 1.70
C ARG A 15 20.14 5.50 0.54
N LYS A 16 20.43 4.21 0.72
CA LYS A 16 20.93 3.33 -0.35
C LYS A 16 19.93 3.19 -1.50
N ASN A 17 18.64 3.10 -1.18
CA ASN A 17 17.58 2.96 -2.18
C ASN A 17 17.15 4.29 -2.82
N LYS A 18 17.44 5.44 -2.19
CA LYS A 18 17.03 6.78 -2.64
C LYS A 18 17.56 7.18 -4.02
N HIS A 19 18.64 6.54 -4.49
CA HIS A 19 19.33 6.93 -5.72
C HIS A 19 19.00 6.05 -6.94
N GLN A 20 18.11 5.06 -6.84
CA GLN A 20 17.72 4.26 -8.00
C GLN A 20 16.71 4.95 -8.93
N GLU A 21 16.03 6.00 -8.47
CA GLU A 21 14.93 6.63 -9.23
C GLU A 21 15.29 7.99 -9.85
N MET A 22 16.40 8.63 -9.45
CA MET A 22 16.66 10.06 -9.78
C MET A 22 17.77 10.30 -10.81
N GLY A 23 18.27 9.26 -11.47
CA GLY A 23 19.29 9.39 -12.50
C GLY A 23 18.85 8.72 -13.78
N CYS A 24 18.29 9.48 -14.72
CA CYS A 24 18.14 9.11 -16.12
C CYS A 24 17.81 7.62 -16.34
N SER A 25 16.65 7.15 -15.87
CA SER A 25 16.11 5.93 -16.45
C SER A 25 15.68 6.29 -17.86
N ARG A 26 16.61 6.17 -18.82
CA ARG A 26 16.28 5.87 -20.22
C ARG A 26 15.11 4.89 -20.12
N VAL A 27 13.94 5.23 -20.67
CA VAL A 27 12.71 4.46 -20.49
C VAL A 27 12.91 3.11 -21.20
N MET A 28 13.68 2.24 -20.56
CA MET A 28 13.83 0.85 -20.89
C MET A 28 12.48 0.27 -20.50
N PHE A 29 11.69 -0.01 -21.52
CA PHE A 29 10.47 -0.80 -21.52
C PHE A 29 9.95 -1.14 -20.10
N LYS A 30 8.89 -0.45 -19.68
CA LYS A 30 8.23 -0.79 -18.40
C LYS A 30 7.85 -2.27 -18.45
N PRO A 31 8.21 -3.09 -17.46
CA PRO A 31 7.83 -4.48 -17.44
C PRO A 31 6.32 -4.61 -17.51
N GLU A 32 5.82 -5.65 -18.16
CA GLU A 32 4.38 -5.89 -18.27
C GLU A 32 3.75 -5.93 -16.87
N LYS A 33 2.64 -5.23 -16.74
CA LYS A 33 1.88 -5.16 -15.50
C LYS A 33 1.49 -6.59 -15.09
N LYS A 34 1.91 -7.00 -13.89
CA LYS A 34 1.46 -8.27 -13.30
C LYS A 34 -0.02 -8.18 -12.92
N TRP A 35 -0.89 -8.61 -13.83
CA TRP A 35 -2.34 -8.62 -13.64
C TRP A 35 -2.78 -9.51 -12.46
N SER A 36 -1.96 -10.48 -12.04
CA SER A 36 -2.18 -11.28 -10.82
C SER A 36 -2.24 -10.44 -9.53
N ASN A 37 -1.62 -9.26 -9.52
CA ASN A 37 -1.64 -8.35 -8.36
C ASN A 37 -2.87 -7.41 -8.35
N LEU A 38 -3.75 -7.48 -9.35
CA LEU A 38 -5.02 -6.77 -9.31
C LEU A 38 -5.99 -7.50 -8.39
N TYR A 39 -5.96 -7.12 -7.12
CA TYR A 39 -7.06 -7.38 -6.21
C TYR A 39 -8.32 -6.67 -6.76
N THR A 40 -9.14 -7.43 -7.48
CA THR A 40 -10.48 -7.02 -7.87
C THR A 40 -11.33 -6.82 -6.61
N ARG A 41 -12.44 -6.09 -6.74
CA ARG A 41 -13.34 -5.85 -5.61
C ARG A 41 -13.83 -7.18 -5.00
N SER A 42 -14.12 -8.20 -5.81
CA SER A 42 -14.55 -9.52 -5.33
C SER A 42 -13.48 -10.19 -4.45
N LEU A 43 -12.21 -10.15 -4.86
CA LEU A 43 -11.11 -10.75 -4.11
C LEU A 43 -10.82 -10.02 -2.78
N LYS A 44 -11.10 -8.71 -2.74
CA LYS A 44 -11.03 -7.93 -1.49
C LYS A 44 -12.17 -8.25 -0.54
N MET A 45 -13.38 -8.48 -1.07
CA MET A 45 -14.54 -8.92 -0.28
C MET A 45 -14.30 -10.29 0.35
N THR A 46 -13.80 -11.27 -0.40
CA THR A 46 -13.50 -12.61 0.12
C THR A 46 -12.42 -12.56 1.20
N ARG A 47 -11.38 -11.74 1.01
CA ARG A 47 -10.33 -11.57 2.03
C ARG A 47 -10.85 -10.90 3.29
N ALA A 48 -11.71 -9.89 3.17
CA ALA A 48 -12.32 -9.23 4.32
C ALA A 48 -13.18 -10.21 5.13
N ALA A 49 -13.97 -11.07 4.45
CA ALA A 49 -14.74 -12.13 5.09
C ALA A 49 -13.85 -13.13 5.85
N GLN A 50 -12.72 -13.55 5.26
CA GLN A 50 -11.75 -14.42 5.95
C GLN A 50 -11.16 -13.78 7.23
N LEU A 51 -11.03 -12.46 7.23
CA LEU A 51 -10.49 -11.70 8.36
C LEU A 51 -11.57 -11.30 9.38
N GLY A 52 -12.84 -11.66 9.15
CA GLY A 52 -13.95 -11.30 10.03
C GLY A 52 -14.27 -9.80 10.04
N ILE A 53 -13.86 -9.06 9.00
CA ILE A 53 -14.13 -7.62 8.88
C ILE A 53 -15.02 -7.34 7.67
N GLU A 54 -15.87 -6.33 7.76
CA GLU A 54 -16.66 -5.89 6.61
C GLU A 54 -15.78 -5.07 5.66
N TYR A 55 -15.74 -5.46 4.38
CA TYR A 55 -15.10 -4.64 3.37
C TYR A 55 -15.93 -3.39 3.11
N PRO A 56 -15.33 -2.19 3.07
CA PRO A 56 -16.07 -0.96 2.91
C PRO A 56 -16.95 -0.91 1.67
N ARG A 57 -18.25 -0.69 1.89
CA ARG A 57 -19.23 -0.44 0.81
C ARG A 57 -19.25 1.03 0.38
N ILE A 58 -18.93 1.93 1.31
CA ILE A 58 -18.89 3.36 1.10
C ILE A 58 -17.46 3.85 0.78
N SER A 59 -17.37 4.91 -0.02
CA SER A 59 -16.11 5.55 -0.35
C SER A 59 -15.42 6.12 0.90
N ARG A 60 -14.11 6.38 0.80
CA ARG A 60 -13.36 7.02 1.90
C ARG A 60 -13.87 8.43 2.22
N SER A 61 -14.36 9.18 1.23
CA SER A 61 -14.96 10.49 1.45
C SER A 61 -16.25 10.38 2.26
N GLN A 62 -17.15 9.48 1.86
CA GLN A 62 -18.42 9.28 2.56
C GLN A 62 -18.22 8.81 4.00
N ARG A 63 -17.27 7.88 4.24
CA ARG A 63 -16.97 7.42 5.60
C ARG A 63 -16.49 8.56 6.50
N ARG A 64 -15.71 9.50 5.97
CA ARG A 64 -15.26 10.68 6.73
C ARG A 64 -16.42 11.59 7.11
N LEU A 65 -17.37 11.81 6.18
CA LEU A 65 -18.56 12.60 6.45
C LEU A 65 -19.42 11.97 7.54
N ASN A 66 -19.71 10.67 7.43
CA ASN A 66 -20.49 9.96 8.45
C ASN A 66 -19.81 10.00 9.83
N ALA A 67 -18.47 9.86 9.87
CA ALA A 67 -17.74 9.94 11.14
C ALA A 67 -17.80 11.34 11.79
N LEU A 68 -17.95 12.41 11.00
CA LEU A 68 -18.15 13.76 11.52
C LEU A 68 -19.58 13.93 12.07
N SER A 69 -20.59 13.39 11.37
CA SER A 69 -21.98 13.44 11.82
C SER A 69 -22.26 12.58 13.06
N ASP A 70 -21.55 11.46 13.24
CA ASP A 70 -21.71 10.59 14.42
C ASP A 70 -21.12 11.21 15.71
N SER A 71 -20.32 12.27 15.58
CA SER A 71 -19.64 12.97 16.69
C SER A 71 -20.32 14.27 17.14
N GLU A 72 -21.43 14.64 16.52
CA GLU A 72 -22.35 15.72 16.93
C GLU A 72 -23.51 15.15 17.77
#